data_AF-A0A5Y1F9X7-F1
#
_entry.id   AF-A0A5Y1F9X7-F1
#
_cell.length_a   1.000
_cell.length_b   1.000
_cell.length_c   1.000
_cell.angle_alpha   90.00
_cell.angle_beta   90.00
_cell.angle_gamma   90.00
#
_symmetry.space_group_name_H-M   'P 1'
#
loop_
_entity.id
_entity.type
_entity.pdbx_description
1 polymer ?
#
loop_
_entity_poly.entity_id
_entity_poly.type
_entity_poly.pdbx_seq_one_letter_code
_entity_poly.pdbx_strand_id
1 'polypeptide(L)'
;HDDFILKRGKSYALTENNLYISAQNVYSTTVEGQFDNEPYTLELGKSKDFSVGNLTCKVVLTSIAYMDNEASFSKSCYDKSKQPKF
;
A
#
# COMPACT_ATOMS: atom_id res chain seq x y z
N HIS A 1 9.18 -9.48 -0.63
CA HIS A 1 8.83 -8.49 0.40
C HIS A 1 9.65 -7.28 0.08
N ASP A 2 9.00 -6.21 -0.33
CA ASP A 2 9.72 -4.99 -0.69
C ASP A 2 9.15 -3.85 0.16
N ASP A 3 10.05 -3.00 0.64
CA ASP A 3 9.68 -1.81 1.39
C ASP A 3 9.77 -0.59 0.48
N PHE A 4 8.85 0.35 0.66
CA PHE A 4 8.83 1.59 -0.11
C PHE A 4 8.36 2.76 0.74
N ILE A 5 8.84 3.95 0.40
CA ILE A 5 8.45 5.20 1.05
C ILE A 5 7.54 5.97 0.09
N LEU A 6 6.41 6.44 0.60
CA LEU A 6 5.43 7.23 -0.14
C LEU A 6 5.27 8.58 0.55
N LYS A 7 5.53 9.65 -0.22
CA LYS A 7 5.27 11.02 0.23
C LYS A 7 3.83 11.41 -0.07
N ARG A 8 3.30 12.35 0.71
CA ARG A 8 2.02 13.00 0.44
C ARG A 8 1.99 13.57 -1.00
N GLY A 9 0.87 13.36 -1.68
CA GLY A 9 0.63 13.78 -3.07
C GLY A 9 1.42 13.00 -4.11
N LYS A 10 2.10 11.90 -3.73
CA LYS A 10 2.81 11.01 -4.64
C LYS A 10 2.12 9.66 -4.74
N SER A 11 2.42 8.98 -5.85
CA SER A 11 1.96 7.62 -6.13
C SER A 11 3.15 6.68 -6.31
N TYR A 12 2.98 5.42 -5.93
CA TYR A 12 3.96 4.36 -6.07
C TYR A 12 3.35 3.15 -6.76
N ALA A 13 4.09 2.57 -7.71
CA ALA A 13 3.68 1.36 -8.41
C ALA A 13 3.88 0.13 -7.52
N LEU A 14 2.79 -0.47 -7.05
CA LEU A 14 2.83 -1.68 -6.23
C LEU A 14 3.28 -2.89 -7.03
N THR A 15 2.95 -2.97 -8.32
CA THR A 15 3.44 -3.99 -9.27
C THR A 15 3.66 -3.41 -10.66
N GLU A 16 4.34 -4.16 -11.52
CA GLU A 16 4.60 -3.80 -12.93
C GLU A 16 3.31 -3.68 -13.78
N ASN A 17 2.17 -4.16 -13.27
CA ASN A 17 0.87 -4.10 -13.95
C ASN A 17 0.09 -2.79 -13.65
N ASN A 18 0.78 -1.66 -13.47
CA ASN A 18 0.18 -0.34 -13.28
C ASN A 18 -0.75 -0.19 -12.05
N LEU A 19 -0.52 -0.96 -10.98
CA LEU A 19 -1.25 -0.76 -9.72
C LEU A 19 -0.58 0.35 -8.92
N TYR A 20 -1.27 1.47 -8.72
CA TYR A 20 -0.72 2.60 -7.99
C TYR A 20 -1.42 2.79 -6.65
N ILE A 21 -0.60 2.96 -5.61
CA ILE A 21 -1.04 3.48 -4.31
C ILE A 21 -0.55 4.91 -4.17
N SER A 22 -1.41 5.80 -3.70
CA SER A 22 -1.10 7.20 -3.43
C SER A 22 -1.40 7.56 -1.99
N ALA A 23 -0.58 8.43 -1.40
CA ALA A 23 -0.86 9.00 -0.07
C ALA A 23 -1.41 10.42 -0.25
N GLN A 24 -2.66 10.66 0.12
CA GLN A 24 -3.29 11.97 0.05
C GLN A 24 -3.09 12.77 1.33
N ASN A 25 -3.25 12.12 2.49
CA ASN A 25 -2.99 12.70 3.80
C ASN A 25 -2.13 11.73 4.62
N VAL A 26 -1.15 12.28 5.33
CA VAL A 26 -0.29 11.56 6.26
C VAL A 26 -0.48 12.21 7.62
N TYR A 27 -1.05 11.47 8.57
CA TYR A 27 -1.25 11.88 9.96
C TYR A 27 -0.23 11.20 10.86
N SER A 28 -0.22 11.50 12.16
CA SER A 28 0.74 10.90 13.11
C SER A 28 0.61 9.38 13.25
N THR A 29 -0.57 8.81 13.01
CA THR A 29 -0.85 7.37 13.20
C THR A 29 -1.52 6.70 12.01
N THR A 30 -1.96 7.48 11.01
CA THR A 30 -2.73 6.96 9.87
C THR A 30 -2.29 7.60 8.56
N VAL A 31 -2.52 6.90 7.46
CA VAL A 31 -2.39 7.43 6.10
C VAL A 31 -3.72 7.24 5.39
N GLU A 32 -4.20 8.30 4.77
CA GLU A 32 -5.33 8.27 3.83
C GLU A 32 -4.80 8.43 2.42
N GLY A 33 -5.39 7.69 1.49
CA GLY A 33 -4.90 7.64 0.14
C GLY A 33 -5.90 7.05 -0.83
N GLN A 34 -5.43 6.85 -2.06
CA GLN A 34 -6.17 6.11 -3.07
C GLN A 34 -5.32 4.94 -3.56
N PHE A 35 -5.95 3.79 -3.65
CA PHE A 35 -5.43 2.66 -4.40
C PHE A 35 -6.27 2.56 -5.67
N ASP A 36 -5.65 2.84 -6.82
CA ASP A 36 -6.38 3.13 -8.06
C ASP A 36 -7.50 4.16 -7.83
N ASN A 37 -8.77 3.82 -8.05
CA ASN A 37 -9.91 4.70 -7.83
C ASN A 37 -10.63 4.50 -6.49
N GLU A 38 -10.13 3.61 -5.62
CA GLU A 38 -10.72 3.32 -4.32
C GLU A 38 -9.98 4.05 -3.19
N PRO A 39 -10.69 4.83 -2.35
CA PRO A 39 -10.06 5.43 -1.18
C PRO A 39 -9.68 4.36 -0.14
N TYR A 40 -8.59 4.62 0.58
CA TYR A 40 -8.21 3.82 1.73
C TYR A 40 -7.75 4.68 2.89
N THR A 41 -7.92 4.13 4.09
CA THR A 41 -7.28 4.58 5.32
C THR A 41 -6.51 3.40 5.89
N LEU A 42 -5.24 3.61 6.23
CA LEU A 42 -4.38 2.59 6.81
C LEU A 42 -3.74 3.13 8.09
N GLU A 43 -3.95 2.43 9.20
CA GLU A 43 -3.34 2.76 10.49
C GLU A 43 -1.95 2.13 10.64
N LEU A 44 -1.09 2.76 11.44
CA LEU A 44 0.27 2.28 11.68
C LEU A 44 0.26 0.86 12.27
N GLY A 45 1.06 -0.03 11.68
CA GLY A 45 1.13 -1.45 12.02
C GLY A 45 -0.03 -2.29 11.49
N LYS A 46 -1.04 -1.70 10.85
CA LYS A 46 -2.12 -2.44 10.18
C LYS A 46 -1.78 -2.71 8.74
N SER A 47 -2.46 -3.72 8.20
CA SER A 47 -2.34 -4.14 6.81
C SER A 47 -3.66 -4.00 6.07
N LYS A 48 -3.60 -3.68 4.78
CA LYS A 48 -4.73 -3.77 3.86
C LYS A 48 -4.33 -4.60 2.65
N ASP A 49 -5.24 -5.46 2.22
CA ASP A 49 -5.08 -6.28 1.03
C ASP A 49 -5.73 -5.57 -0.16
N PHE A 50 -4.98 -5.44 -1.24
CA PHE A 50 -5.42 -4.86 -2.50
C PHE A 50 -5.39 -5.95 -3.57
N SER A 51 -6.50 -6.17 -4.28
CA SER A 51 -6.61 -7.24 -5.26
C SER A 51 -7.01 -6.71 -6.63
N VAL A 52 -6.32 -7.15 -7.68
CA VAL A 52 -6.70 -6.89 -9.08
C VAL A 52 -6.52 -8.18 -9.88
N GLY A 53 -7.62 -8.70 -10.41
CA GLY A 53 -7.66 -10.01 -11.05
C GLY A 53 -7.18 -11.10 -10.09
N ASN A 54 -6.14 -11.84 -10.50
CA ASN A 54 -5.55 -12.91 -9.69
C ASN A 54 -4.42 -12.43 -8.75
N LEU A 55 -3.99 -11.18 -8.86
CA LEU A 55 -2.92 -10.63 -8.04
C LEU A 55 -3.51 -10.01 -6.77
N THR A 56 -2.99 -10.39 -5.61
CA THR A 56 -3.30 -9.73 -4.33
C THR A 56 -2.01 -9.24 -3.68
N CYS A 57 -1.97 -7.96 -3.33
CA CYS A 57 -0.89 -7.32 -2.60
C CYS A 57 -1.34 -6.92 -1.20
N LYS A 58 -0.73 -7.51 -0.19
CA LYS A 58 -0.84 -7.07 1.20
C LYS A 58 0.15 -5.93 1.43
N VAL A 59 -0.37 -4.77 1.82
CA VAL A 59 0.43 -3.58 2.15
C VAL A 59 0.28 -3.30 3.64
N VAL A 60 1.40 -3.12 4.32
CA VAL A 60 1.47 -2.81 5.76
C VAL A 60 2.08 -1.43 5.92
N LEU A 61 1.44 -0.55 6.69
CA LEU A 61 2.04 0.73 7.07
C LEU A 61 3.01 0.47 8.24
N THR A 62 4.31 0.65 7.99
CA THR A 62 5.36 0.25 8.95
C THR A 62 5.90 1.41 9.76
N SER A 63 5.96 2.61 9.18
CA SER A 63 6.34 3.84 9.90
C SER A 63 5.73 5.08 9.27
N ILE A 64 5.63 6.15 10.05
CA ILE A 64 5.22 7.48 9.56
C ILE A 64 6.23 8.52 10.03
N ALA A 65 6.74 9.31 9.08
CA ALA A 65 7.48 10.54 9.34
C ALA A 65 6.55 11.74 9.07
N TYR A 66 5.71 12.07 10.05
CA TYR A 66 4.66 13.08 9.91
C TYR A 66 5.20 14.46 9.51
N MET A 67 6.32 14.89 10.12
CA MET A 67 6.95 16.18 9.80
C MET A 67 7.41 16.28 8.34
N ASP A 68 7.83 15.15 7.77
CA ASP A 68 8.30 15.06 6.39
C ASP A 68 7.18 14.74 5.40
N ASN A 69 5.95 14.51 5.89
CA ASN A 69 4.80 14.01 5.12
C ASN A 69 5.10 12.70 4.37
N GLU A 70 5.87 11.81 5.01
CA GLU A 70 6.25 10.52 4.45
C GLU A 70 5.70 9.37 5.27
N ALA A 71 5.40 8.28 4.59
CA ALA A 71 5.03 7.02 5.21
C ALA A 71 5.78 5.87 4.53
N SER A 72 6.25 4.93 5.34
CA SER A 72 6.93 3.73 4.87
C SER A 72 5.95 2.56 4.90
N PHE A 73 6.01 1.76 3.87
CA PHE A 73 5.14 0.62 3.69
C PHE A 73 5.98 -0.60 3.37
N SER A 74 5.53 -1.76 3.84
CA SER A 74 5.99 -3.05 3.34
C SER A 74 4.92 -3.66 2.46
N LYS A 75 5.31 -4.23 1.31
CA LYS A 75 4.40 -4.96 0.43
C LYS A 75 4.80 -6.43 0.26
N SER A 76 3.77 -7.26 0.18
CA SER A 76 3.86 -8.67 -0.21
C SER A 76 2.77 -8.97 -1.24
N CYS A 77 3.16 -9.31 -2.46
CA CYS A 77 2.21 -9.63 -3.52
C CYS A 77 2.28 -11.12 -3.85
N TYR A 78 1.11 -11.74 -4.04
CA TYR A 78 0.97 -13.13 -4.43
C TYR A 78 -0.08 -13.30 -5.52
N ASP A 79 0.15 -14.28 -6.38
CA ASP A 79 -0.77 -14.65 -7.45
C ASP A 79 -1.66 -15.81 -6.97
N LYS A 80 -2.96 -15.53 -6.82
CA LYS A 80 -3.98 -16.53 -6.41
C LYS A 80 -4.05 -17.71 -7.38
N SER A 81 -3.73 -17.52 -8.66
CA SER A 81 -3.72 -18.62 -9.64
C SER A 81 -2.60 -19.62 -9.41
N LYS A 82 -1.55 -19.21 -8.69
CA LYS A 82 -0.39 -20.04 -8.35
C LYS A 82 -0.45 -20.59 -6.92
N GLN A 83 -1.51 -20.29 -6.16
CA GLN A 83 -1.72 -20.94 -4.87
C GLN A 83 -2.14 -22.40 -5.11
N PRO A 84 -1.50 -23.38 -4.45
CA PRO A 84 -1.95 -24.77 -4.51
C PRO A 84 -3.39 -24.82 -3.98
N LYS A 85 -4.30 -25.31 -4.81
CA LYS A 85 -5.64 -25.67 -4.36
C LYS A 85 -5.48 -26.90 -3.46
N PHE A 86 -5.75 -26.73 -2.17
CA PHE A 86 -5.95 -27.84 -1.24
C PHE A 86 -7.34 -28.43 -1.44
#